data_AF-A0A4R8UBW3-F1
#
_entry.id   AF-A0A4R8UBW3-F1
#
_cell.length_a   1.000
_cell.length_b   1.000
_cell.length_c   1.000
_cell.angle_alpha   90.00
_cell.angle_beta   90.00
_cell.angle_gamma   90.00
#
_symmetry.space_group_name_H-M   'P 1'
#
loop_
_entity.id
_entity.type
_entity.pdbx_description
1 polymer ?
#
loop_
_entity_poly.entity_id
_entity_poly.type
_entity_poly.pdbx_seq_one_letter_code
_entity_poly.pdbx_strand_id
1 'polypeptide(L)'
;MRATAGHRDLPRPLDRVLARRQLQHGEPALEGAAPTPATAPLRQRLFKARVKRLAAIDNAGTPDTTEVALRESLAAGLHDIVAGMNRKNFLVRRHLREVERFAEPATWLNPSPTDLDDAADHLSDLPSAVHANDTDEEAKRFDLLALRAQLGVVDSDPANLAAFAAARKRIQEIASALGDQRNIPVVMQNLELIDAVASDVWWDGITLNLLELMRLRLRGLVRLVDKSKQAIVYTDFEDTLGEFEALEPRIVTPGLDRERFREKLFAFLREHEDQVVLHKLRTGRQLTALDLAELERILTETGGFTAAEIAAGAAEAQGLGLLIRSVAGMERAAEVEALGAFVGDTTLTGNQLAFVNLIIEQLTQRGAVPTRLLYEAPFTDFAPKGPDELFTDAQVTQLVDALHRVTATAAAS
;
A
#
# COMPACT_ATOMS: atom_id res chain seq x y z
N MET A 1 -33.54 -80.56 26.81
CA MET A 1 -33.93 -79.53 25.80
C MET A 1 -32.96 -78.36 25.91
N ARG A 2 -32.48 -77.88 24.75
CA ARG A 2 -31.45 -76.85 24.56
C ARG A 2 -31.80 -75.49 25.21
N ALA A 3 -30.76 -74.76 25.64
CA ALA A 3 -30.34 -73.42 25.17
C ALA A 3 -29.70 -72.59 26.31
N THR A 4 -28.37 -72.38 26.26
CA THR A 4 -27.65 -71.10 25.96
C THR A 4 -27.47 -70.17 27.17
N ALA A 5 -26.22 -70.05 27.65
CA ALA A 5 -25.35 -68.85 27.56
C ALA A 5 -25.55 -67.86 28.73
N GLY A 6 -24.55 -67.19 29.31
CA GLY A 6 -23.16 -67.02 28.92
C GLY A 6 -22.28 -66.70 30.13
N HIS A 7 -21.00 -66.99 29.96
CA HIS A 7 -19.89 -66.82 30.88
C HIS A 7 -19.63 -65.33 31.16
N ARG A 8 -19.51 -64.95 32.44
CA ARG A 8 -19.02 -63.64 32.87
C ARG A 8 -17.50 -63.70 32.95
N ASP A 9 -16.82 -63.19 31.93
CA ASP A 9 -15.37 -62.94 31.97
C ASP A 9 -15.08 -61.63 32.69
N LEU A 10 -14.31 -61.72 33.78
CA LEU A 10 -13.67 -60.60 34.45
C LEU A 10 -12.27 -60.41 33.83
N PRO A 11 -11.92 -59.23 33.30
CA PRO A 11 -10.58 -59.01 32.79
C PRO A 11 -9.55 -58.79 33.93
N ARG A 12 -8.38 -59.41 33.74
CA ARG A 12 -7.18 -59.36 34.61
C ARG A 12 -6.43 -58.02 34.47
N PRO A 13 -5.59 -57.64 35.46
CA PRO A 13 -5.08 -56.27 35.58
C PRO A 13 -3.81 -56.06 34.75
N LEU A 14 -3.96 -55.83 33.45
CA LEU A 14 -2.89 -55.25 32.61
C LEU A 14 -3.38 -54.16 31.63
N ASP A 15 -4.60 -53.64 31.81
CA ASP A 15 -5.15 -52.55 30.98
C ASP A 15 -5.03 -51.14 31.60
N ARG A 16 -4.30 -50.99 32.72
CA ARG A 16 -4.16 -49.70 33.41
C ARG A 16 -2.99 -48.82 32.95
N VAL A 17 -2.18 -49.25 31.98
CA VAL A 17 -1.02 -48.47 31.52
C VAL A 17 -1.16 -47.96 30.08
N LEU A 18 -2.16 -48.42 29.31
CA LEU A 18 -2.44 -47.87 27.97
C LEU A 18 -3.67 -46.95 27.92
N ALA A 19 -4.51 -46.93 28.96
CA ALA A 19 -5.64 -46.00 29.08
C ALA A 19 -5.29 -44.63 29.70
N ARG A 20 -4.00 -44.27 29.78
CA ARG A 20 -3.52 -42.98 30.32
C ARG A 20 -2.72 -42.13 29.33
N ARG A 21 -2.68 -42.52 28.06
CA ARG A 21 -1.96 -41.79 26.99
C ARG A 21 -2.84 -41.34 25.81
N GLN A 22 -4.16 -41.35 25.99
CA GLN A 22 -5.15 -40.94 24.97
C GLN A 22 -6.15 -39.88 25.48
N LEU A 23 -5.77 -39.06 26.47
CA LEU A 23 -6.58 -37.94 26.97
C LEU A 23 -5.79 -36.62 27.07
N GLN A 24 -4.81 -36.41 26.19
CA GLN A 24 -4.14 -35.12 26.00
C GLN A 24 -3.78 -34.98 24.52
N HIS A 25 -4.76 -34.56 23.73
CA HIS A 25 -4.68 -33.84 22.45
C HIS A 25 -6.09 -33.89 21.85
N GLY A 26 -7.04 -33.27 22.56
CA GLY A 26 -8.27 -32.80 21.92
C GLY A 26 -7.93 -31.45 21.31
N GLU A 27 -7.62 -31.44 20.02
CA GLU A 27 -7.65 -30.21 19.23
C GLU A 27 -9.07 -29.63 19.37
N PRO A 28 -9.25 -28.37 19.80
CA PRO A 28 -10.53 -27.74 19.66
C PRO A 28 -10.81 -27.62 18.16
N ALA A 29 -11.85 -28.33 17.69
CA ALA A 29 -12.40 -28.12 16.37
C ALA A 29 -12.68 -26.62 16.22
N LEU A 30 -11.92 -25.98 15.33
CA LEU A 30 -12.10 -24.58 14.96
C LEU A 30 -13.38 -24.51 14.14
N GLU A 31 -14.49 -24.38 14.86
CA GLU A 31 -15.75 -23.95 14.30
C GLU A 31 -15.51 -22.58 13.67
N GLY A 32 -15.59 -22.53 12.33
CA GLY A 32 -15.28 -21.35 11.54
C GLY A 32 -16.07 -20.15 12.04
N ALA A 33 -15.40 -19.30 12.81
CA ALA A 33 -15.94 -18.02 13.21
C ALA A 33 -16.19 -17.22 11.94
N ALA A 34 -17.47 -16.93 11.67
CA ALA A 34 -17.85 -16.00 10.61
C ALA A 34 -16.96 -14.75 10.70
N PRO A 35 -16.46 -14.20 9.57
CA PRO A 35 -15.57 -13.04 9.60
C PRO A 35 -16.28 -11.93 10.36
N THR A 36 -15.77 -11.65 11.56
CA THR A 36 -16.24 -10.52 12.35
C THR A 36 -15.95 -9.29 11.50
N PRO A 37 -16.91 -8.38 11.24
CA PRO A 37 -16.64 -7.19 10.44
C PRO A 37 -15.41 -6.50 11.02
N ALA A 38 -14.38 -6.35 10.19
CA ALA A 38 -13.09 -5.82 10.61
C ALA A 38 -13.32 -4.50 11.34
N THR A 39 -12.98 -4.46 12.63
CA THR A 39 -13.18 -3.25 13.44
C THR A 39 -12.27 -2.16 12.89
N ALA A 40 -12.87 -1.01 12.56
CA ALA A 40 -12.15 0.16 12.07
C ALA A 40 -10.92 0.49 12.94
N PRO A 41 -9.79 0.92 12.34
CA PRO A 41 -8.60 1.33 13.07
C PRO A 41 -8.90 2.36 14.18
N LEU A 42 -8.10 2.35 15.25
CA LEU A 42 -8.34 3.19 16.42
C LEU A 42 -8.34 4.69 16.09
N ARG A 43 -7.44 5.12 15.19
CA ARG A 43 -7.36 6.51 14.74
C ARG A 43 -8.63 6.93 13.99
N GLN A 44 -9.12 6.07 13.11
CA GLN A 44 -10.36 6.26 12.39
C GLN A 44 -11.55 6.43 13.36
N ARG A 45 -11.63 5.54 14.35
CA ARG A 45 -12.67 5.60 15.39
C ARG A 45 -12.58 6.88 16.24
N LEU A 46 -11.38 7.33 16.57
CA LEU A 46 -11.17 8.58 17.30
C LEU A 46 -11.59 9.79 16.50
N PHE A 47 -11.22 9.86 15.22
CA PHE A 47 -11.65 10.94 14.33
C PHE A 47 -13.18 10.99 14.24
N LYS A 48 -13.81 9.85 13.94
CA LYS A 48 -15.28 9.74 13.88
C LYS A 48 -15.95 10.12 15.21
N ALA A 49 -15.38 9.71 16.35
CA ALA A 49 -15.91 10.07 17.67
C ALA A 49 -15.80 11.58 17.95
N ARG A 50 -14.71 12.23 17.53
CA ARG A 50 -14.54 13.70 17.64
C ARG A 50 -15.54 14.45 16.76
N VAL A 51 -15.75 14.01 15.52
CA VAL A 51 -16.75 14.60 14.62
C VAL A 51 -18.15 14.47 15.20
N LYS A 52 -18.55 13.28 15.66
CA LYS A 52 -19.84 13.06 16.33
C LYS A 52 -20.01 13.95 17.56
N ARG A 53 -18.94 14.12 18.33
CA ARG A 53 -18.94 14.97 19.52
C ARG A 53 -19.13 16.45 19.16
N LEU A 54 -18.51 16.93 18.08
CA LEU A 54 -18.68 18.28 17.58
C LEU A 54 -20.14 18.51 17.16
N ALA A 55 -20.70 17.58 16.37
CA ALA A 55 -22.11 17.61 15.97
C ALA A 55 -23.05 17.64 17.18
N ALA A 56 -22.78 16.84 18.20
CA ALA A 56 -23.60 16.78 19.40
C ALA A 56 -23.60 18.12 20.16
N ILE A 57 -22.45 18.80 20.27
CA ILE A 57 -22.37 20.13 20.90
C ILE A 57 -23.11 21.17 20.05
N ASP A 58 -22.92 21.15 18.73
CA ASP A 58 -23.57 22.11 17.82
C ASP A 58 -25.11 21.94 17.83
N ASN A 59 -25.61 20.73 18.08
CA ASN A 59 -27.04 20.45 18.25
C ASN A 59 -27.57 20.70 19.68
N ALA A 60 -26.69 20.83 20.66
CA ALA A 60 -27.05 20.99 22.07
C ALA A 60 -27.41 22.45 22.39
N GLY A 61 -28.52 22.94 21.84
CA GLY A 61 -29.19 24.17 22.29
C GLY A 61 -28.26 25.38 22.45
N THR A 62 -28.36 26.07 23.61
CA THR A 62 -27.55 27.26 23.91
C THR A 62 -26.32 26.86 24.72
N PRO A 63 -25.13 26.77 24.13
CA PRO A 63 -23.94 26.29 24.83
C PRO A 63 -23.51 27.31 25.89
N ASP A 64 -23.03 26.82 27.03
CA ASP A 64 -22.38 27.68 28.01
C ASP A 64 -20.97 28.11 27.53
N THR A 65 -20.34 29.07 28.23
CA THR A 65 -19.00 29.56 27.87
C THR A 65 -17.94 28.46 27.81
N THR A 66 -18.07 27.43 28.64
CA THR A 66 -17.13 26.32 28.69
C THR A 66 -17.36 25.32 27.57
N GLU A 67 -18.60 25.04 27.19
CA GLU A 67 -18.96 24.23 26.04
C GLU A 67 -18.52 24.89 24.73
N VAL A 68 -18.61 26.23 24.62
CA VAL A 68 -18.03 26.98 23.50
C VAL A 68 -16.53 26.75 23.40
N ALA A 69 -15.79 26.87 24.51
CA ALA A 69 -14.34 26.64 24.52
C ALA A 69 -13.98 25.18 24.17
N LEU A 70 -14.77 24.21 24.63
CA LEU A 70 -14.60 22.80 24.27
C LEU A 70 -14.84 22.56 22.77
N ARG A 71 -15.88 23.19 22.21
CA ARG A 71 -16.25 23.12 20.81
C ARG A 71 -15.15 23.71 19.92
N GLU A 72 -14.61 24.86 20.29
CA GLU A 72 -13.47 25.50 19.60
C GLU A 72 -12.22 24.62 19.64
N SER A 73 -11.87 24.08 20.80
CA SER A 73 -10.73 23.16 20.96
C SER A 73 -10.88 21.89 20.10
N LEU A 74 -12.09 21.33 20.06
CA LEU A 74 -12.39 20.14 19.25
C LEU A 74 -12.30 20.43 17.75
N ALA A 75 -12.85 21.56 17.31
CA ALA A 75 -12.78 22.03 15.93
C ALA A 75 -11.32 22.28 15.50
N ALA A 76 -10.53 22.95 16.35
CA ALA A 76 -9.11 23.18 16.10
C ALA A 76 -8.33 21.86 15.99
N GLY A 77 -8.58 20.90 16.89
CA GLY A 77 -7.93 19.59 16.82
C GLY A 77 -8.29 18.78 15.57
N LEU A 78 -9.54 18.86 15.10
CA LEU A 78 -9.97 18.22 13.84
C LEU A 78 -9.33 18.91 12.63
N HIS A 79 -9.31 20.24 12.62
CA HIS A 79 -8.60 21.04 11.62
C HIS A 79 -7.13 20.66 11.54
N ASP A 80 -6.41 20.59 12.66
CA ASP A 80 -4.98 20.29 12.70
C ASP A 80 -4.69 18.91 12.11
N ILE A 81 -5.55 17.93 12.38
CA ILE A 81 -5.45 16.59 11.80
C ILE A 81 -5.54 16.68 10.28
N VAL A 82 -6.52 17.39 9.73
CA VAL A 82 -6.71 17.50 8.27
C VAL A 82 -5.61 18.34 7.62
N ALA A 83 -5.24 19.48 8.21
CA ALA A 83 -4.14 20.33 7.74
C ALA A 83 -2.79 19.58 7.74
N GLY A 84 -2.62 18.63 8.66
CA GLY A 84 -1.45 17.75 8.72
C GLY A 84 -1.41 16.62 7.69
N MET A 85 -2.43 16.46 6.84
CA MET A 85 -2.45 15.42 5.81
C MET A 85 -1.56 15.79 4.61
N ASN A 86 -0.61 14.92 4.28
CA ASN A 86 0.29 15.17 3.15
C ASN A 86 -0.43 15.00 1.82
N ARG A 87 -0.70 16.10 1.12
CA ARG A 87 -1.38 16.14 -0.20
C ARG A 87 -0.66 15.34 -1.30
N LYS A 88 0.63 15.05 -1.15
CA LYS A 88 1.39 14.21 -2.10
C LYS A 88 1.22 12.71 -1.83
N ASN A 89 0.69 12.31 -0.67
CA ASN A 89 0.44 10.91 -0.33
C ASN A 89 -0.69 10.35 -1.22
N PHE A 90 -0.48 9.15 -1.79
CA PHE A 90 -1.42 8.55 -2.72
C PHE A 90 -2.83 8.30 -2.14
N LEU A 91 -2.95 7.99 -0.84
CA LEU A 91 -4.24 7.82 -0.16
C LEU A 91 -4.96 9.16 -0.06
N VAL A 92 -4.23 10.20 0.34
CA VAL A 92 -4.76 11.57 0.50
C VAL A 92 -5.17 12.17 -0.84
N ARG A 93 -4.42 11.89 -1.92
CA ARG A 93 -4.74 12.38 -3.28
C ARG A 93 -6.13 11.97 -3.78
N ARG A 94 -6.67 10.84 -3.32
CA ARG A 94 -8.03 10.37 -3.68
C ARG A 94 -9.13 11.21 -3.05
N HIS A 95 -8.81 11.93 -1.97
CA HIS A 95 -9.72 12.75 -1.17
C HIS A 95 -9.28 14.22 -1.13
N LEU A 96 -8.58 14.69 -2.17
CA LEU A 96 -7.94 16.01 -2.18
C LEU A 96 -8.96 17.14 -2.00
N ARG A 97 -10.15 16.99 -2.60
CA ARG A 97 -11.23 17.98 -2.52
C ARG A 97 -11.68 18.18 -1.07
N GLU A 98 -11.90 17.09 -0.35
CA GLU A 98 -12.33 17.10 1.05
C GLU A 98 -11.20 17.62 1.94
N VAL A 99 -9.96 17.17 1.70
CA VAL A 99 -8.78 17.62 2.45
C VAL A 99 -8.55 19.12 2.29
N GLU A 100 -8.66 19.68 1.09
CA GLU A 100 -8.50 21.11 0.84
C GLU A 100 -9.60 21.92 1.53
N ARG A 101 -10.85 21.45 1.45
CA ARG A 101 -12.00 22.11 2.09
C ARG A 101 -11.86 22.13 3.62
N PHE A 102 -11.54 21.00 4.24
CA PHE A 102 -11.47 20.86 5.70
C PHE A 102 -10.10 21.26 6.27
N ALA A 103 -9.11 21.56 5.44
CA ALA A 103 -7.88 22.24 5.88
C ALA A 103 -8.11 23.73 6.16
N GLU A 104 -9.24 24.32 5.73
CA GLU A 104 -9.59 25.70 6.05
C GLU A 104 -10.27 25.77 7.43
N PRO A 105 -9.76 26.58 8.40
CA PRO A 105 -10.36 26.72 9.72
C PRO A 105 -11.83 27.17 9.68
N ALA A 106 -12.18 28.01 8.69
CA ALA A 106 -13.52 28.54 8.52
C ALA A 106 -14.58 27.45 8.30
N THR A 107 -14.21 26.33 7.67
CA THR A 107 -15.11 25.19 7.44
C THR A 107 -15.59 24.56 8.74
N TRP A 108 -14.79 24.64 9.81
CA TRP A 108 -15.13 24.08 11.11
C TRP A 108 -15.94 25.04 11.99
N LEU A 109 -16.13 26.31 11.59
CA LEU A 109 -16.88 27.28 12.41
C LEU A 109 -18.36 26.93 12.49
N ASN A 110 -19.00 26.65 11.36
CA ASN A 110 -20.41 26.28 11.27
C ASN A 110 -20.62 25.21 10.19
N PRO A 111 -20.13 23.97 10.41
CA PRO A 111 -20.27 22.88 9.44
C PRO A 111 -21.73 22.41 9.38
N SER A 112 -22.22 22.09 8.18
CA SER A 112 -23.52 21.41 8.07
C SER A 112 -23.42 19.94 8.51
N PRO A 113 -24.53 19.27 8.85
CA PRO A 113 -24.51 17.84 9.17
C PRO A 113 -23.87 16.99 8.06
N THR A 114 -24.17 17.30 6.80
CA THR A 114 -23.58 16.64 5.64
C THR A 114 -22.06 16.85 5.57
N ASP A 115 -21.58 18.04 5.93
CA ASP A 115 -20.13 18.31 5.96
C ASP A 115 -19.42 17.43 7.01
N LEU A 116 -20.05 17.25 8.18
CA LEU A 116 -19.49 16.39 9.22
C LEU A 116 -19.50 14.92 8.81
N ASP A 117 -20.56 14.46 8.12
CA ASP A 117 -20.61 13.10 7.56
C ASP A 117 -19.53 12.89 6.49
N ASP A 118 -19.38 13.83 5.55
CA ASP A 118 -18.33 13.79 4.51
C ASP A 118 -16.93 13.74 5.14
N ALA A 119 -16.68 14.56 6.17
CA ALA A 119 -15.41 14.53 6.90
C ALA A 119 -15.18 13.19 7.59
N ALA A 120 -16.20 12.64 8.26
CA ALA A 120 -16.10 11.36 8.92
C ALA A 120 -15.80 10.22 7.94
N ASP A 121 -16.42 10.20 6.76
CA ASP A 121 -16.30 9.09 5.83
C ASP A 121 -15.06 9.16 4.94
N HIS A 122 -14.65 10.35 4.53
CA HIS A 122 -13.53 10.51 3.60
C HIS A 122 -12.19 10.80 4.28
N LEU A 123 -12.19 11.41 5.48
CA LEU A 123 -10.95 11.90 6.11
C LEU A 123 -10.47 11.03 7.28
N SER A 124 -11.36 10.21 7.87
CA SER A 124 -11.06 9.52 9.13
C SER A 124 -9.91 8.52 9.08
N ASP A 125 -9.65 7.90 7.92
CA ASP A 125 -8.60 6.88 7.76
C ASP A 125 -7.32 7.45 7.14
N LEU A 126 -7.26 8.75 6.86
CA LEU A 126 -6.14 9.35 6.15
C LEU A 126 -4.94 9.59 7.08
N PRO A 127 -3.71 9.37 6.58
CA PRO A 127 -2.50 9.62 7.36
C PRO A 127 -2.28 11.12 7.56
N SER A 128 -2.06 11.52 8.81
CA SER A 128 -1.76 12.89 9.22
C SER A 128 -0.47 12.97 10.03
N ALA A 129 0.31 14.03 9.78
CA ALA A 129 1.54 14.33 10.51
C ALA A 129 1.31 14.57 12.01
N VAL A 130 0.12 15.03 12.41
CA VAL A 130 -0.25 15.21 13.83
C VAL A 130 -0.13 13.91 14.62
N HIS A 131 -0.34 12.76 13.96
CA HIS A 131 -0.26 11.45 14.60
C HIS A 131 1.13 10.82 14.59
N ALA A 132 2.15 11.48 14.01
CA ALA A 132 3.49 10.91 13.89
C ALA A 132 4.13 10.64 15.26
N ASN A 133 3.88 11.52 16.24
CA ASN A 133 4.46 11.43 17.58
C ASN A 133 3.53 10.79 18.62
N ASP A 134 2.26 10.57 18.27
CA ASP A 134 1.29 9.94 19.16
C ASP A 134 1.28 8.42 18.95
N THR A 135 2.28 7.74 19.54
CA THR A 135 2.46 6.28 19.42
C THR A 135 1.80 5.50 20.55
N ASP A 136 1.25 6.18 21.56
CA ASP A 136 0.67 5.53 22.75
C ASP A 136 -0.77 5.05 22.47
N GLU A 137 -0.90 3.76 22.18
CA GLU A 137 -2.21 3.14 21.91
C GLU A 137 -3.13 3.10 23.14
N GLU A 138 -2.59 2.99 24.37
CA GLU A 138 -3.42 2.98 25.58
C GLU A 138 -4.00 4.37 25.84
N ALA A 139 -3.21 5.42 25.64
CA ALA A 139 -3.68 6.79 25.70
C ALA A 139 -4.82 7.05 24.69
N LYS A 140 -4.69 6.56 23.45
CA LYS A 140 -5.75 6.68 22.43
C LYS A 140 -7.01 5.90 22.77
N ARG A 141 -6.88 4.69 23.34
CA ARG A 141 -8.03 3.90 23.82
C ARG A 141 -8.75 4.64 24.93
N PHE A 142 -8.01 5.26 25.84
CA PHE A 142 -8.58 6.09 26.89
C PHE A 142 -9.28 7.33 26.34
N ASP A 143 -8.68 8.02 25.37
CA ASP A 143 -9.32 9.15 24.69
C ASP A 143 -10.66 8.75 24.07
N LEU A 144 -10.75 7.55 23.49
CA LEU A 144 -11.99 7.04 22.91
C LEU A 144 -13.05 6.72 23.99
N LEU A 145 -12.65 6.21 25.16
CA LEU A 145 -13.56 6.02 26.29
C LEU A 145 -14.10 7.36 26.80
N ALA A 146 -13.22 8.36 26.94
CA ALA A 146 -13.61 9.69 27.35
C ALA A 146 -14.59 10.35 26.36
N LEU A 147 -14.32 10.24 25.05
CA LEU A 147 -15.22 10.76 24.01
C LEU A 147 -16.60 10.09 24.02
N ARG A 148 -16.65 8.77 24.27
CA ARG A 148 -17.92 8.03 24.44
C ARG A 148 -18.69 8.50 25.66
N ALA A 149 -18.00 8.70 26.78
CA ALA A 149 -18.62 9.24 27.99
C ALA A 149 -19.14 10.67 27.74
N GLN A 150 -18.36 11.52 27.10
CA GLN A 150 -18.78 12.88 26.74
C GLN A 150 -20.00 12.86 25.82
N LEU A 151 -20.05 11.98 24.82
CA LEU A 151 -21.19 11.86 23.92
C LEU A 151 -22.47 11.50 24.65
N GLY A 152 -22.46 10.50 25.55
CA GLY A 152 -23.65 10.12 26.32
C GLY A 152 -24.13 11.14 27.36
N VAL A 153 -23.32 12.16 27.69
CA VAL A 153 -23.76 13.30 28.52
C VAL A 153 -24.60 14.30 27.70
N VAL A 154 -24.35 14.43 26.40
CA VAL A 154 -25.04 15.42 25.55
C VAL A 154 -26.13 14.80 24.69
N ASP A 155 -25.95 13.56 24.28
CA ASP A 155 -26.90 12.85 23.44
C ASP A 155 -27.59 11.75 24.24
N SER A 156 -28.92 11.86 24.32
CA SER A 156 -29.79 10.95 25.05
C SER A 156 -30.20 9.70 24.25
N ASP A 157 -29.62 9.48 23.06
CA ASP A 157 -29.77 8.24 22.31
C ASP A 157 -29.45 7.02 23.22
N PRO A 158 -30.36 6.03 23.35
CA PRO A 158 -30.12 4.80 24.10
C PRO A 158 -28.77 4.13 23.81
N ALA A 159 -28.28 4.18 22.57
CA ALA A 159 -26.98 3.61 22.20
C ALA A 159 -25.81 4.38 22.86
N ASN A 160 -25.91 5.71 22.92
CA ASN A 160 -24.91 6.56 23.54
C ASN A 160 -24.94 6.48 25.07
N LEU A 161 -26.11 6.31 25.68
CA LEU A 161 -26.25 6.04 27.12
C LEU A 161 -25.66 4.68 27.51
N ALA A 162 -25.89 3.64 26.72
CA ALA A 162 -25.26 2.33 26.94
C ALA A 162 -23.73 2.40 26.79
N ALA A 163 -23.25 3.12 25.77
CA ALA A 163 -21.81 3.35 25.56
C ALA A 163 -21.19 4.15 26.71
N PHE A 164 -21.91 5.13 27.27
CA PHE A 164 -21.50 5.89 28.45
C PHE A 164 -21.34 4.96 29.66
N ALA A 165 -22.33 4.11 29.96
CA ALA A 165 -22.25 3.20 31.10
C ALA A 165 -21.06 2.24 30.99
N ALA A 166 -20.82 1.68 29.79
CA ALA A 166 -19.66 0.84 29.53
C ALA A 166 -18.33 1.60 29.65
N ALA A 167 -18.28 2.85 29.15
CA ALA A 167 -17.10 3.70 29.24
C ALA A 167 -16.79 4.09 30.69
N ARG A 168 -17.80 4.50 31.46
CA ARG A 168 -17.70 4.81 32.90
C ARG A 168 -17.06 3.65 33.65
N LYS A 169 -17.61 2.45 33.53
CA LYS A 169 -17.07 1.26 34.21
C LYS A 169 -15.60 1.05 33.88
N ARG A 170 -15.24 1.13 32.59
CA ARG A 170 -13.86 0.91 32.16
C ARG A 170 -12.91 2.01 32.65
N ILE A 171 -13.36 3.26 32.68
CA ILE A 171 -12.60 4.39 33.21
C ILE A 171 -12.38 4.23 34.72
N GLN A 172 -13.40 3.81 35.48
CA GLN A 172 -13.28 3.51 36.92
C GLN A 172 -12.27 2.38 37.20
N GLU A 173 -12.25 1.33 36.37
CA GLU A 173 -11.26 0.25 36.45
C GLU A 173 -9.83 0.78 36.21
N ILE A 174 -9.64 1.63 35.19
CA ILE A 174 -8.35 2.26 34.89
C ILE A 174 -7.92 3.17 36.04
N ALA A 175 -8.82 4.00 36.55
CA ALA A 175 -8.55 4.89 37.67
C ALA A 175 -8.16 4.12 38.93
N SER A 176 -8.90 3.06 39.29
CA SER A 176 -8.54 2.18 40.41
C SER A 176 -7.14 1.59 40.24
N ALA A 177 -6.82 1.08 39.04
CA ALA A 177 -5.52 0.49 38.77
C ALA A 177 -4.37 1.52 38.79
N LEU A 178 -4.62 2.77 38.37
CA LEU A 178 -3.68 3.87 38.56
C LEU A 178 -3.52 4.22 40.05
N GLY A 179 -4.62 4.20 40.80
CA GLY A 179 -4.66 4.46 42.23
C GLY A 179 -3.85 3.45 43.07
N ASP A 180 -3.60 2.25 42.55
CA ASP A 180 -2.71 1.26 43.16
C ASP A 180 -1.22 1.64 43.02
N GLN A 181 -0.86 2.52 42.06
CA GLN A 181 0.51 2.92 41.75
C GLN A 181 0.95 4.21 42.45
N ARG A 182 0.58 4.35 43.73
CA ARG A 182 0.83 5.56 44.54
C ARG A 182 2.32 5.90 44.73
N ASN A 183 3.19 4.92 44.51
CA ASN A 183 4.64 5.08 44.56
C ASN A 183 5.22 5.89 43.40
N ILE A 184 4.46 6.10 42.30
CA ILE A 184 4.91 6.89 41.15
C ILE A 184 4.58 8.38 41.39
N PRO A 185 5.56 9.31 41.39
CA PRO A 185 5.31 10.71 41.71
C PRO A 185 4.25 11.41 40.84
N VAL A 186 4.22 11.12 39.53
CA VAL A 186 3.24 11.73 38.61
C VAL A 186 1.81 11.22 38.83
N VAL A 187 1.66 9.99 39.33
CA VAL A 187 0.36 9.43 39.75
C VAL A 187 -0.08 10.09 41.05
N MET A 188 0.83 10.21 42.02
CA MET A 188 0.57 10.85 43.30
C MET A 188 0.10 12.30 43.16
N GLN A 189 0.65 13.07 42.21
CA GLN A 189 0.22 14.44 41.90
C GLN A 189 -1.25 14.53 41.42
N ASN A 190 -1.80 13.45 40.88
CA ASN A 190 -3.17 13.39 40.37
C ASN A 190 -4.07 12.48 41.22
N LEU A 191 -3.61 12.04 42.40
CA LEU A 191 -4.28 11.00 43.19
C LEU A 191 -5.70 11.39 43.62
N GLU A 192 -5.93 12.66 43.96
CA GLU A 192 -7.26 13.17 44.31
C GLU A 192 -8.25 12.98 43.15
N LEU A 193 -7.84 13.33 41.92
CA LEU A 193 -8.67 13.13 40.74
C LEU A 193 -8.87 11.64 40.43
N ILE A 194 -7.82 10.83 40.60
CA ILE A 194 -7.88 9.38 40.37
C ILE A 194 -8.89 8.73 41.33
N ASP A 195 -8.79 9.02 42.62
CA ASP A 195 -9.69 8.48 43.66
C ASP A 195 -11.13 8.98 43.43
N ALA A 196 -11.31 10.25 43.01
CA ALA A 196 -12.63 10.78 42.64
C ALA A 196 -13.23 10.04 41.44
N VAL A 197 -12.48 9.90 40.34
CA VAL A 197 -12.95 9.23 39.11
C VAL A 197 -13.26 7.74 39.34
N ALA A 198 -12.54 7.08 40.25
CA ALA A 198 -12.82 5.70 40.65
C ALA A 198 -14.14 5.57 41.43
N SER A 199 -14.52 6.59 42.20
CA SER A 199 -15.74 6.62 43.00
C SER A 199 -17.00 6.86 42.16
N ASP A 200 -18.12 6.24 42.54
CA ASP A 200 -19.41 6.44 41.89
C ASP A 200 -19.96 7.86 42.05
N VAL A 201 -19.63 8.53 43.16
CA VAL A 201 -20.14 9.87 43.50
C VAL A 201 -19.70 10.92 42.48
N TRP A 202 -18.50 10.79 41.90
CA TRP A 202 -18.00 11.75 40.90
C TRP A 202 -18.80 11.72 39.60
N TRP A 203 -19.43 10.59 39.30
CA TRP A 203 -20.23 10.41 38.08
C TRP A 203 -21.66 10.92 38.22
N ASP A 204 -22.10 11.22 39.44
CA ASP A 204 -23.41 11.81 39.69
C ASP A 204 -23.38 13.30 39.30
N GLY A 205 -24.19 13.69 38.31
CA GLY A 205 -24.19 15.06 37.79
C GLY A 205 -22.94 15.41 36.97
N ILE A 206 -22.28 14.41 36.36
CA ILE A 206 -21.07 14.61 35.57
C ILE A 206 -21.31 15.59 34.41
N THR A 207 -20.34 16.49 34.19
CA THR A 207 -20.37 17.47 33.11
C THR A 207 -19.27 17.21 32.08
N LEU A 208 -19.41 17.81 30.91
CA LEU A 208 -18.43 17.70 29.82
C LEU A 208 -17.04 18.19 30.21
N ASN A 209 -16.98 19.29 30.96
CA ASN A 209 -15.73 19.86 31.42
C ASN A 209 -14.99 18.92 32.37
N LEU A 210 -15.73 18.26 33.28
CA LEU A 210 -15.13 17.30 34.21
C LEU A 210 -14.56 16.10 33.45
N LEU A 211 -15.27 15.60 32.45
CA LEU A 211 -14.79 14.52 31.58
C LEU A 211 -13.59 14.95 30.73
N GLU A 212 -13.58 16.19 30.23
CA GLU A 212 -12.44 16.74 29.48
C GLU A 212 -11.20 16.88 30.38
N LEU A 213 -11.36 17.46 31.57
CA LEU A 213 -10.29 17.61 32.55
C LEU A 213 -9.70 16.24 32.92
N MET A 214 -10.57 15.25 33.17
CA MET A 214 -10.17 13.87 33.39
C MET A 214 -9.37 13.32 32.21
N ARG A 215 -9.86 13.50 30.98
CA ARG A 215 -9.16 13.03 29.77
C ARG A 215 -7.75 13.60 29.73
N LEU A 216 -7.61 14.93 29.82
CA LEU A 216 -6.32 15.60 29.70
C LEU A 216 -5.33 15.20 30.80
N ARG A 217 -5.77 15.10 32.06
CA ARG A 217 -4.90 14.78 33.20
C ARG A 217 -4.50 13.31 33.27
N LEU A 218 -5.43 12.40 32.97
CA LEU A 218 -5.18 10.97 33.13
C LEU A 218 -4.58 10.32 31.87
N ARG A 219 -4.75 10.90 30.68
CA ARG A 219 -4.27 10.33 29.40
C ARG A 219 -2.82 9.85 29.44
N GLY A 220 -1.90 10.69 29.93
CA GLY A 220 -0.48 10.37 29.98
C GLY A 220 -0.10 9.34 31.08
N LEU A 221 -1.01 9.10 32.03
CA LEU A 221 -0.81 8.17 33.13
C LEU A 221 -1.28 6.76 32.79
N VAL A 222 -2.26 6.59 31.88
CA VAL A 222 -2.86 5.28 31.56
C VAL A 222 -1.82 4.22 31.18
N ARG A 223 -0.75 4.60 30.48
CA ARG A 223 0.36 3.69 30.11
C ARG A 223 1.07 3.05 31.30
N LEU A 224 0.94 3.64 32.49
CA LEU A 224 1.57 3.16 33.72
C LEU A 224 0.80 1.98 34.32
N VAL A 225 -0.50 1.81 34.02
CA VAL A 225 -1.32 0.69 34.50
C VAL A 225 -0.60 -0.63 34.24
N ASP A 226 -0.44 -1.43 35.30
CA ASP A 226 0.30 -2.68 35.23
C ASP A 226 -0.39 -3.68 34.28
N LYS A 227 0.38 -4.15 33.30
CA LYS A 227 -0.07 -5.03 32.22
C LYS A 227 -0.09 -6.51 32.61
N SER A 228 0.36 -6.84 33.82
CA SER A 228 0.45 -8.21 34.35
C SER A 228 -0.89 -8.99 34.35
N LYS A 229 -2.02 -8.31 34.16
CA LYS A 229 -3.38 -8.90 34.07
C LYS A 229 -3.95 -9.00 32.65
N GLN A 230 -3.22 -8.62 31.60
CA GLN A 230 -3.74 -8.62 30.23
C GLN A 230 -3.59 -10.01 29.59
N ALA A 231 -4.70 -10.58 29.07
CA ALA A 231 -4.66 -11.85 28.35
C ALA A 231 -3.77 -11.71 27.11
N ILE A 232 -2.80 -12.62 26.96
CA ILE A 232 -1.92 -12.66 25.78
C ILE A 232 -2.77 -13.01 24.56
N VAL A 233 -2.89 -12.08 23.61
CA VAL A 233 -3.57 -12.31 22.34
C VAL A 233 -2.53 -12.77 21.33
N TYR A 234 -2.57 -14.05 20.96
CA TYR A 234 -1.82 -14.55 19.81
C TYR A 234 -2.57 -14.09 18.56
N THR A 235 -1.91 -13.31 17.72
CA THR A 235 -2.43 -12.97 16.40
C THR A 235 -1.74 -13.90 15.41
N ASP A 236 -2.40 -15.00 15.08
CA ASP A 236 -1.98 -15.92 14.03
C ASP A 236 -2.72 -15.50 12.76
N PHE A 237 -1.99 -14.97 11.78
CA PHE A 237 -2.53 -14.65 10.47
C PHE A 237 -2.14 -15.78 9.53
N GLU A 238 -3.11 -16.60 9.12
CA GLU A 238 -2.90 -17.46 7.96
C GLU A 238 -2.82 -16.57 6.71
N ASP A 239 -1.68 -16.60 6.02
CA ASP A 239 -1.57 -16.01 4.69
C ASP A 239 -2.56 -16.71 3.75
N THR A 240 -3.65 -16.00 3.41
CA THR A 240 -4.58 -16.46 2.39
C THR A 240 -3.99 -16.11 1.03
N LEU A 241 -3.31 -17.08 0.43
CA LEU A 241 -2.95 -17.01 -0.98
C LEU A 241 -4.26 -16.92 -1.78
N GLY A 242 -4.45 -15.82 -2.51
CA GLY A 242 -5.58 -15.65 -3.42
C GLY A 242 -5.60 -16.73 -4.51
N GLU A 243 -6.66 -16.77 -5.32
CA GLU A 243 -6.71 -17.68 -6.46
C GLU A 243 -5.49 -17.45 -7.36
N PHE A 244 -4.65 -18.48 -7.43
CA PHE A 244 -3.50 -18.50 -8.33
C PHE A 244 -4.02 -18.55 -9.75
N GLU A 245 -3.92 -17.44 -10.47
CA GLU A 245 -3.93 -17.51 -11.93
C GLU A 245 -2.67 -18.26 -12.34
N ALA A 246 -2.83 -19.47 -12.85
CA ALA A 246 -1.74 -20.26 -13.41
C ALA A 246 -1.28 -19.56 -14.71
N LEU A 247 -0.49 -18.50 -14.56
CA LEU A 247 0.41 -18.10 -15.61
C LEU A 247 1.39 -19.26 -15.75
N GLU A 248 1.39 -19.91 -16.92
CA GLU A 248 2.48 -20.83 -17.23
C GLU A 248 3.79 -20.08 -17.00
N PRO A 249 4.62 -20.50 -16.03
CA PRO A 249 5.92 -19.90 -15.90
C PRO A 249 6.62 -20.12 -17.23
N ARG A 250 6.95 -19.05 -17.95
CA ARG A 250 7.95 -19.10 -19.01
C ARG A 250 9.17 -19.72 -18.33
N ILE A 251 9.43 -20.99 -18.62
CA ILE A 251 10.57 -21.72 -18.09
C ILE A 251 11.80 -20.99 -18.64
N VAL A 252 12.29 -20.03 -17.87
CA VAL A 252 13.64 -19.52 -18.04
C VAL A 252 14.51 -20.68 -17.62
N THR A 253 15.18 -21.30 -18.59
CA THR A 253 16.12 -22.40 -18.36
C THR A 253 17.03 -22.05 -17.18
N PRO A 254 16.92 -22.76 -16.03
CA PRO A 254 17.78 -22.50 -14.89
C PRO A 254 19.19 -22.93 -15.26
N GLY A 255 20.13 -21.97 -15.38
CA GLY A 255 21.54 -22.28 -15.61
C GLY A 255 22.30 -21.35 -16.56
N LEU A 256 21.63 -20.46 -17.31
CA LEU A 256 22.34 -19.43 -18.07
C LEU A 256 22.58 -18.19 -17.21
N ASP A 257 23.85 -17.97 -16.86
CA ASP A 257 24.32 -16.66 -16.42
C ASP A 257 24.12 -15.66 -17.59
N ARG A 258 23.00 -14.92 -17.53
CA ARG A 258 22.55 -14.02 -18.59
C ARG A 258 23.56 -12.93 -18.89
N GLU A 259 24.27 -12.45 -17.88
CA GLU A 259 25.34 -11.47 -18.05
C GLU A 259 26.47 -12.07 -18.88
N ARG A 260 26.93 -13.28 -18.53
CA ARG A 260 27.97 -13.96 -19.31
C ARG A 260 27.56 -14.26 -20.75
N PHE A 261 26.30 -14.65 -20.98
CA PHE A 261 25.80 -14.85 -22.34
C PHE A 261 25.85 -13.55 -23.15
N ARG A 262 25.38 -12.43 -22.58
CA ARG A 262 25.40 -11.11 -23.25
C ARG A 262 26.83 -10.62 -23.47
N GLU A 263 27.73 -10.81 -22.52
CA GLU A 263 29.15 -10.45 -22.65
C GLU A 263 29.84 -11.25 -23.77
N LYS A 264 29.62 -12.57 -23.80
CA LYS A 264 30.17 -13.45 -24.84
C LYS A 264 29.62 -13.08 -26.21
N LEU A 265 28.31 -12.80 -26.30
CA LEU A 265 27.65 -12.41 -27.54
C LEU A 265 28.17 -11.06 -28.03
N PHE A 266 28.36 -10.09 -27.13
CA PHE A 266 28.95 -8.80 -27.47
C PHE A 266 30.38 -8.94 -28.01
N ALA A 267 31.23 -9.71 -27.32
CA ALA A 267 32.60 -9.96 -27.77
C ALA A 267 32.65 -10.60 -29.16
N PHE A 268 31.81 -11.62 -29.39
CA PHE A 268 31.69 -12.28 -30.68
C PHE A 268 31.25 -11.33 -31.81
N LEU A 269 30.22 -10.52 -31.56
CA LEU A 269 29.70 -9.57 -32.54
C LEU A 269 30.72 -8.48 -32.90
N ARG A 270 31.60 -8.10 -31.96
CA ARG A 270 32.71 -7.16 -32.22
C ARG A 270 33.84 -7.76 -33.04
N GLU A 271 34.12 -9.06 -32.88
CA GLU A 271 35.17 -9.75 -33.63
C GLU A 271 34.78 -10.00 -35.09
N HIS A 272 33.47 -10.08 -35.37
CA HIS A 272 32.90 -10.40 -36.68
C HIS A 272 32.14 -9.23 -37.34
N GLU A 273 32.49 -7.98 -37.01
CA GLU A 273 31.82 -6.78 -37.58
C GLU A 273 31.88 -6.69 -39.11
N ASP A 274 32.81 -7.41 -39.75
CA ASP A 274 33.01 -7.51 -41.20
C ASP A 274 31.99 -8.42 -41.92
N GLN A 275 31.19 -9.19 -41.18
CA GLN A 275 30.12 -10.01 -41.74
C GLN A 275 29.01 -9.15 -42.36
N VAL A 276 28.66 -9.45 -43.61
CA VAL A 276 27.64 -8.70 -44.37
C VAL A 276 26.29 -8.66 -43.64
N VAL A 277 25.92 -9.74 -42.96
CA VAL A 277 24.64 -9.81 -42.25
C VAL A 277 24.61 -8.93 -41.00
N LEU A 278 25.73 -8.85 -40.26
CA LEU A 278 25.86 -7.94 -39.11
C LEU A 278 25.86 -6.48 -39.54
N HIS A 279 26.49 -6.17 -40.68
CA HIS A 279 26.42 -4.85 -41.29
C HIS A 279 24.98 -4.47 -41.68
N LYS A 280 24.20 -5.39 -42.28
CA LYS A 280 22.77 -5.14 -42.56
C LYS A 280 21.97 -4.88 -41.29
N LEU A 281 22.21 -5.62 -40.21
CA LEU A 281 21.54 -5.43 -38.92
C LEU A 281 21.83 -4.06 -38.32
N ARG A 282 23.09 -3.62 -38.32
CA ARG A 282 23.53 -2.32 -37.79
C ARG A 282 23.04 -1.14 -38.64
N THR A 283 22.99 -1.31 -39.95
CA THR A 283 22.52 -0.28 -40.90
C THR A 283 20.99 -0.28 -41.08
N GLY A 284 20.24 -1.06 -40.31
CA GLY A 284 18.78 -1.06 -40.36
C GLY A 284 18.19 -1.57 -41.68
N ARG A 285 18.95 -2.34 -42.47
CA ARG A 285 18.46 -2.93 -43.72
C ARG A 285 17.61 -4.18 -43.45
N GLN A 286 16.61 -4.41 -44.30
CA GLN A 286 15.73 -5.56 -44.20
C GLN A 286 16.52 -6.87 -44.28
N LEU A 287 16.28 -7.77 -43.32
CA LEU A 287 16.84 -9.11 -43.35
C LEU A 287 16.00 -10.06 -44.19
N THR A 288 16.68 -11.01 -44.83
CA THR A 288 16.07 -12.16 -45.51
C THR A 288 16.11 -13.39 -44.62
N ALA A 289 15.33 -14.43 -44.95
CA ALA A 289 15.39 -15.71 -44.26
C ALA A 289 16.79 -16.36 -44.31
N LEU A 290 17.52 -16.17 -45.41
CA LEU A 290 18.91 -16.64 -45.56
C LEU A 290 19.86 -15.91 -44.61
N ASP A 291 19.66 -14.61 -44.42
CA ASP A 291 20.47 -13.80 -43.49
C ASP A 291 20.29 -14.30 -42.05
N LEU A 292 19.06 -14.64 -41.62
CA LEU A 292 18.80 -15.18 -40.28
C LEU A 292 19.41 -16.58 -40.09
N ALA A 293 19.31 -17.46 -41.09
CA ALA A 293 19.91 -18.78 -41.04
C ALA A 293 21.44 -18.70 -40.95
N GLU A 294 22.05 -17.76 -41.67
CA GLU A 294 23.49 -17.53 -41.64
C GLU A 294 23.95 -16.97 -40.29
N LEU A 295 23.18 -16.09 -39.66
CA LEU A 295 23.47 -15.62 -38.29
C LEU A 295 23.43 -16.75 -37.27
N GLU A 296 22.42 -17.61 -37.33
CA GLU A 296 22.32 -18.77 -36.45
C GLU A 296 23.49 -19.74 -36.66
N ARG A 297 23.88 -19.98 -37.92
CA ARG A 297 25.05 -20.80 -38.27
C ARG A 297 26.35 -20.21 -37.72
N ILE A 298 26.59 -18.92 -37.91
CA ILE A 298 27.82 -18.24 -37.45
C ILE A 298 27.90 -18.25 -35.92
N LEU A 299 26.80 -17.99 -35.21
CA LEU A 299 26.75 -18.05 -33.74
C LEU A 299 26.98 -19.46 -33.20
N THR A 300 26.45 -20.49 -33.84
CA THR A 300 26.62 -21.88 -33.39
C THR A 300 28.00 -22.45 -33.73
N GLU A 301 28.47 -22.29 -34.97
CA GLU A 301 29.72 -22.90 -35.44
C GLU A 301 30.97 -22.14 -34.98
N THR A 302 30.91 -20.81 -34.95
CA THR A 302 32.08 -19.96 -34.63
C THR A 302 31.97 -19.33 -33.24
N GLY A 303 30.77 -18.90 -32.85
CA GLY A 303 30.53 -18.27 -31.53
C GLY A 303 30.43 -19.26 -30.37
N GLY A 304 30.35 -20.56 -30.66
CA GLY A 304 30.22 -21.61 -29.65
C GLY A 304 28.99 -21.43 -28.77
N PHE A 305 27.92 -20.84 -29.32
CA PHE A 305 26.61 -20.80 -28.68
C PHE A 305 25.84 -22.07 -29.03
N THR A 306 25.12 -22.64 -28.07
CA THR A 306 24.21 -23.75 -28.37
C THR A 306 22.92 -23.22 -29.00
N ALA A 307 22.28 -24.02 -29.85
CA ALA A 307 20.99 -23.65 -30.46
C ALA A 307 19.93 -23.32 -29.39
N ALA A 308 19.99 -23.96 -28.22
CA ALA A 308 19.09 -23.68 -27.10
C ALA A 308 19.32 -22.28 -26.49
N GLU A 309 20.57 -21.83 -26.38
CA GLU A 309 20.91 -20.49 -25.88
C GLU A 309 20.43 -19.39 -26.83
N ILE A 310 20.63 -19.60 -28.13
CA ILE A 310 20.19 -18.67 -29.17
C ILE A 310 18.65 -18.62 -29.21
N ALA A 311 17.97 -19.77 -29.17
CA ALA A 311 16.52 -19.83 -29.17
C ALA A 311 15.91 -19.15 -27.93
N ALA A 312 16.51 -19.36 -26.75
CA ALA A 312 16.08 -18.69 -25.51
C ALA A 312 16.22 -17.16 -25.61
N GLY A 313 17.38 -16.68 -26.06
CA GLY A 313 17.60 -15.24 -26.26
C GLY A 313 16.69 -14.62 -27.33
N ALA A 314 16.49 -15.31 -28.45
CA ALA A 314 15.60 -14.86 -29.51
C ALA A 314 14.14 -14.82 -29.06
N ALA A 315 13.68 -15.79 -28.27
CA ALA A 315 12.31 -15.80 -27.71
C ALA A 315 12.06 -14.68 -26.69
N GLU A 316 13.10 -14.20 -26.01
CA GLU A 316 13.04 -13.03 -25.11
C GLU A 316 13.03 -11.73 -25.90
N ALA A 317 13.91 -11.59 -26.88
CA ALA A 317 14.03 -10.39 -27.72
C ALA A 317 12.98 -10.30 -28.85
N GLN A 318 12.07 -11.28 -28.97
CA GLN A 318 11.05 -11.38 -30.03
C GLN A 318 11.64 -11.57 -31.44
N GLY A 319 12.82 -12.18 -31.52
CA GLY A 319 13.48 -12.54 -32.78
C GLY A 319 15.01 -12.50 -32.66
N LEU A 320 15.69 -13.27 -33.51
CA LEU A 320 17.16 -13.32 -33.54
C LEU A 320 17.78 -11.98 -33.95
N GLY A 321 17.20 -11.29 -34.94
CA GLY A 321 17.69 -9.98 -35.37
C GLY A 321 17.57 -8.91 -34.28
N LEU A 322 16.49 -8.93 -33.50
CA LEU A 322 16.29 -8.03 -32.37
C LEU A 322 17.22 -8.37 -31.20
N LEU A 323 17.48 -9.66 -30.94
CA LEU A 323 18.48 -10.08 -29.96
C LEU A 323 19.85 -9.47 -30.28
N ILE A 324 20.31 -9.63 -31.52
CA ILE A 324 21.63 -9.13 -31.93
C ILE A 324 21.67 -7.60 -31.85
N ARG A 325 20.62 -6.91 -32.30
CA ARG A 325 20.49 -5.45 -32.17
C ARG A 325 20.49 -4.95 -30.73
N SER A 326 19.90 -5.71 -29.81
CA SER A 326 19.90 -5.39 -28.38
C SER A 326 21.29 -5.50 -27.71
N VAL A 327 22.27 -6.08 -28.41
CA VAL A 327 23.63 -6.29 -27.91
C VAL A 327 24.65 -5.46 -28.70
N ALA A 328 24.56 -5.43 -30.02
CA ALA A 328 25.49 -4.68 -30.88
C ALA A 328 25.07 -3.21 -31.09
N GLY A 329 23.81 -2.86 -30.86
CA GLY A 329 23.27 -1.55 -31.21
C GLY A 329 23.06 -1.36 -32.72
N MET A 330 22.66 -0.15 -33.08
CA MET A 330 22.45 0.28 -34.47
C MET A 330 23.34 1.48 -34.80
N GLU A 331 23.61 1.69 -36.09
CA GLU A 331 24.39 2.83 -36.53
C GLU A 331 23.54 4.10 -36.54
N ARG A 332 24.02 5.14 -35.86
CA ARG A 332 23.36 6.44 -35.78
C ARG A 332 22.96 7.01 -37.14
N ALA A 333 23.78 6.81 -38.18
CA ALA A 333 23.49 7.30 -39.53
C ALA A 333 22.21 6.64 -40.11
N ALA A 334 22.03 5.34 -39.90
CA ALA A 334 20.86 4.60 -40.35
C ALA A 334 19.59 5.00 -39.60
N GLU A 335 19.70 5.33 -38.31
CA GLU A 335 18.58 5.80 -37.50
C GLU A 335 18.14 7.20 -37.90
N VAL A 336 19.10 8.10 -38.15
CA VAL A 336 18.82 9.44 -38.68
C VAL A 336 18.15 9.34 -40.06
N GLU A 337 18.58 8.41 -40.91
CA GLU A 337 17.93 8.15 -42.21
C GLU A 337 16.51 7.60 -42.02
N ALA A 338 16.31 6.63 -41.13
CA ALA A 338 15.00 6.01 -40.88
C ALA A 338 13.98 6.99 -40.26
N LEU A 339 14.45 7.91 -39.40
CA LEU A 339 13.65 9.02 -38.90
C LEU A 339 13.67 10.25 -39.83
N GLY A 340 14.45 10.24 -40.91
CA GLY A 340 14.62 11.37 -41.81
C GLY A 340 13.32 11.78 -42.49
N ALA A 341 12.45 10.82 -42.83
CA ALA A 341 11.12 11.10 -43.36
C ALA A 341 10.18 11.79 -42.34
N PHE A 342 10.40 11.59 -41.05
CA PHE A 342 9.66 12.28 -39.98
C PHE A 342 10.20 13.70 -39.74
N VAL A 343 11.52 13.89 -39.86
CA VAL A 343 12.19 15.18 -39.64
C VAL A 343 12.12 16.09 -40.88
N GLY A 344 12.09 15.53 -42.09
CA GLY A 344 12.36 16.22 -43.35
C GLY A 344 11.40 17.33 -43.74
N ASP A 345 10.15 17.31 -43.28
CA ASP A 345 9.12 18.28 -43.67
C ASP A 345 8.74 19.28 -42.56
N THR A 346 9.42 19.26 -41.40
CA THR A 346 9.01 20.05 -40.24
C THR A 346 10.16 20.83 -39.60
N THR A 347 9.97 22.12 -39.33
CA THR A 347 10.86 22.89 -38.45
C THR A 347 10.59 22.49 -36.99
N LEU A 348 11.43 21.62 -36.43
CA LEU A 348 11.31 21.18 -35.05
C LEU A 348 11.75 22.27 -34.07
N THR A 349 11.02 22.40 -32.96
CA THR A 349 11.41 23.20 -31.79
C THR A 349 12.56 22.53 -31.02
N GLY A 350 13.25 23.27 -30.14
CA GLY A 350 14.38 22.72 -29.36
C GLY A 350 14.03 21.46 -28.55
N ASN A 351 12.84 21.42 -27.94
CA ASN A 351 12.39 20.26 -27.17
C ASN A 351 12.01 19.07 -28.07
N GLN A 352 11.36 19.31 -29.22
CA GLN A 352 11.07 18.26 -30.20
C GLN A 352 12.36 17.66 -30.76
N LEU A 353 13.38 18.48 -31.04
CA LEU A 353 14.68 18.02 -31.51
C LEU A 353 15.41 17.20 -30.44
N ALA A 354 15.37 17.63 -29.18
CA ALA A 354 15.92 16.87 -28.06
C ALA A 354 15.24 15.50 -27.91
N PHE A 355 13.91 15.46 -28.04
CA PHE A 355 13.13 14.22 -27.99
C PHE A 355 13.52 13.25 -29.11
N VAL A 356 13.62 13.72 -30.36
CA VAL A 356 14.06 12.90 -31.50
C VAL A 356 15.49 12.40 -31.33
N ASN A 357 16.41 13.26 -30.85
CA ASN A 357 17.79 12.85 -30.56
C ASN A 357 17.87 11.76 -29.48
N LEU A 358 16.98 11.81 -28.48
CA LEU A 358 16.89 10.79 -27.45
C LEU A 358 16.36 9.46 -28.00
N ILE A 359 15.42 9.49 -28.94
CA ILE A 359 14.97 8.27 -29.66
C ILE A 359 16.13 7.66 -30.43
N ILE A 360 16.88 8.48 -31.18
CA ILE A 360 18.07 8.05 -31.91
C ILE A 360 19.07 7.43 -30.93
N GLU A 361 19.37 8.07 -29.81
CA GLU A 361 20.27 7.52 -28.80
C GLU A 361 19.80 6.15 -28.26
N GLN A 362 18.50 6.00 -27.99
CA GLN A 362 17.95 4.73 -27.52
C GLN A 362 17.98 3.64 -28.60
N LEU A 363 17.75 3.99 -29.87
CA LEU A 363 17.94 3.08 -31.00
C LEU A 363 19.42 2.68 -31.14
N THR A 364 20.35 3.62 -30.98
CA THR A 364 21.79 3.33 -31.09
C THR A 364 22.21 2.33 -30.01
N GLN A 365 21.68 2.47 -28.79
CA GLN A 365 22.05 1.63 -27.65
C GLN A 365 21.33 0.27 -27.62
N ARG A 366 20.04 0.22 -27.98
CA ARG A 366 19.18 -0.96 -27.78
C ARG A 366 18.72 -1.61 -29.09
N GLY A 367 18.91 -0.92 -30.22
CA GLY A 367 18.53 -1.35 -31.56
C GLY A 367 17.03 -1.50 -31.82
N ALA A 368 16.19 -1.18 -30.83
CA ALA A 368 14.74 -1.03 -30.95
C ALA A 368 14.22 -0.16 -29.79
N VAL A 369 13.16 0.61 -30.03
CA VAL A 369 12.48 1.42 -29.01
C VAL A 369 11.00 1.04 -28.98
N PRO A 370 10.55 0.29 -27.94
CA PRO A 370 9.14 0.04 -27.71
C PRO A 370 8.36 1.34 -27.52
N THR A 371 7.16 1.42 -28.10
CA THR A 371 6.29 2.61 -28.02
C THR A 371 6.00 3.04 -26.58
N ARG A 372 5.87 2.07 -25.66
CA ARG A 372 5.66 2.34 -24.23
C ARG A 372 6.78 3.18 -23.62
N LEU A 373 8.04 3.00 -24.05
CA LEU A 373 9.16 3.73 -23.47
C LEU A 373 9.08 5.24 -23.73
N LEU A 374 8.35 5.68 -24.76
CA LEU A 374 8.15 7.10 -25.05
C LEU A 374 7.37 7.84 -23.94
N TYR A 375 6.72 7.11 -23.04
CA TYR A 375 5.96 7.62 -21.89
C TYR A 375 6.67 7.37 -20.55
N GLU A 376 7.93 6.92 -20.59
CA GLU A 376 8.75 6.64 -19.40
C GLU A 376 10.01 7.53 -19.41
N ALA A 377 10.67 7.67 -18.25
CA ALA A 377 11.95 8.39 -18.19
C ALA A 377 12.99 7.67 -19.07
N PRO A 378 13.86 8.38 -19.82
CA PRO A 378 14.13 9.82 -19.79
C PRO A 378 13.25 10.70 -20.71
N PHE A 379 12.30 10.13 -21.45
CA PHE A 379 11.44 10.91 -22.37
C PHE A 379 10.51 11.88 -21.62
N THR A 380 10.05 11.49 -20.44
CA THR A 380 9.19 12.32 -19.57
C THR A 380 9.85 13.58 -19.04
N ASP A 381 11.19 13.68 -19.09
CA ASP A 381 11.91 14.89 -18.64
C ASP A 381 11.73 16.06 -19.63
N PHE A 382 11.49 15.74 -20.90
CA PHE A 382 11.23 16.71 -21.96
C PHE A 382 9.75 16.85 -22.29
N ALA A 383 8.98 15.78 -22.06
CA ALA A 383 7.54 15.72 -22.32
C ALA A 383 6.84 14.92 -21.21
N PRO A 384 6.43 15.54 -20.10
CA PRO A 384 5.82 14.86 -18.95
C PRO A 384 4.61 13.98 -19.28
N LYS A 385 3.87 14.30 -20.35
CA LYS A 385 2.74 13.49 -20.84
C LYS A 385 3.08 12.61 -22.05
N GLY A 386 4.35 12.50 -22.42
CA GLY A 386 4.83 11.72 -23.56
C GLY A 386 4.81 12.52 -24.88
N PRO A 387 4.99 11.86 -26.03
CA PRO A 387 5.16 12.51 -27.33
C PRO A 387 3.97 13.39 -27.74
N ASP A 388 2.76 13.13 -27.21
CA ASP A 388 1.53 13.88 -27.46
C ASP A 388 1.58 15.36 -26.99
N GLU A 389 2.50 15.69 -26.08
CA GLU A 389 2.72 17.07 -25.62
C GLU A 389 3.59 17.88 -26.59
N LEU A 390 4.44 17.19 -27.35
CA LEU A 390 5.40 17.81 -28.26
C LEU A 390 4.96 17.72 -29.73
N PHE A 391 4.20 16.71 -30.12
CA PHE A 391 3.84 16.44 -31.51
C PHE A 391 2.32 16.35 -31.67
N THR A 392 1.82 16.69 -32.86
CA THR A 392 0.41 16.46 -33.22
C THR A 392 0.11 14.97 -33.34
N ASP A 393 -1.14 14.54 -33.18
CA ASP A 393 -1.55 13.13 -33.30
C ASP A 393 -1.07 12.47 -34.61
N ALA A 394 -1.09 13.23 -35.72
CA ALA A 394 -0.59 12.77 -37.02
C ALA A 394 0.93 12.52 -37.00
N GLN A 395 1.69 13.40 -36.36
CA GLN A 395 3.13 13.26 -36.19
C GLN A 395 3.48 12.12 -35.22
N VAL A 396 2.75 11.97 -34.11
CA VAL A 396 2.93 10.84 -33.19
C VAL A 396 2.72 9.51 -33.92
N THR A 397 1.67 9.42 -34.74
CA THR A 397 1.39 8.24 -35.57
C THR A 397 2.54 7.97 -36.54
N GLN A 398 3.02 8.98 -37.28
CA GLN A 398 4.16 8.84 -38.19
C GLN A 398 5.44 8.39 -37.49
N LEU A 399 5.70 8.89 -36.28
CA LEU A 399 6.85 8.53 -35.46
C LEU A 399 6.75 7.06 -35.02
N VAL A 400 5.60 6.64 -34.51
CA VAL A 400 5.36 5.25 -34.10
C VAL A 400 5.48 4.30 -35.29
N ASP A 401 4.95 4.68 -36.45
CA ASP A 401 5.10 3.89 -37.69
C ASP A 401 6.57 3.78 -38.12
N ALA A 402 7.35 4.85 -37.98
CA ALA A 402 8.79 4.81 -38.25
C ALA A 402 9.52 3.83 -37.33
N LEU A 403 9.21 3.83 -36.02
CA LEU A 403 9.77 2.89 -35.06
C LEU A 403 9.37 1.44 -35.37
N HIS A 404 8.12 1.21 -35.78
CA HIS A 404 7.67 -0.11 -36.19
C HIS A 404 8.36 -0.59 -37.47
N ARG A 405 8.56 0.28 -38.47
CA ARG A 405 9.34 -0.06 -39.67
C ARG A 405 10.78 -0.43 -39.32
N VAL A 406 11.45 0.36 -38.48
CA VAL A 406 12.82 0.05 -38.02
C VAL A 406 12.88 -1.30 -37.33
N THR A 407 11.91 -1.59 -36.45
CA THR A 407 11.82 -2.87 -35.75
C THR A 407 11.57 -4.04 -36.73
N ALA A 408 10.71 -3.85 -37.71
CA ALA A 408 10.37 -4.87 -38.71
C ALA A 408 11.55 -5.27 -39.61
N THR A 409 12.51 -4.37 -39.85
CA THR A 409 13.72 -4.70 -40.62
C THR A 409 14.60 -5.78 -39.97
N ALA A 410 14.46 -6.01 -38.66
CA ALA A 410 15.16 -7.08 -37.93
C ALA A 410 14.49 -8.45 -38.07
N ALA A 411 13.28 -8.51 -38.63
CA ALA A 411 12.59 -9.76 -38.98
C ALA A 411 12.89 -10.14 -40.44
N ALA A 412 12.67 -11.40 -40.80
CA ALA A 412 12.73 -11.80 -42.21
C ALA A 412 11.54 -11.21 -42.98
N SER A 413 11.80 -10.66 -44.16
CA SER A 413 10.79 -10.32 -45.16
C SER A 413 10.80 -11.29 -46.34
#